data_AF-A0A0D1EAY6-F1
#
_entry.id   AF-A0A0D1EAY6-F1
#
_cell.length_a   1.000
_cell.length_b   1.000
_cell.length_c   1.000
_cell.angle_alpha   90.00
_cell.angle_beta   90.00
_cell.angle_gamma   90.00
#
_symmetry.space_group_name_H-M   'P 1'
#
loop_
_entity.id
_entity.type
_entity.pdbx_description
1 polymer ?
#
loop_
_entity_poly.entity_id
_entity_poly.type
_entity_poly.pdbx_seq_one_letter_code
_entity_poly.pdbx_strand_id
1 'polypeptide(L)'
;MLPKWFNDWNNGNPTNIFGPAILVGALGAAVFVAAMLVTWGQPYQLTSIQTGPPGIGMAVVERENRPADPTIDEYYTEAPYAPEPGEPLAGEVYENVQVLGDVTEANFLRLMNAITLWVAPEEGCAYCHAGADEGIYADDSLYTKVVGRRMIQMTQVINEEWDAHVNYNAQVGVNCYTCHRGQNVPSEIWFRIDPTVEVMEGWGGVQNLVTPQSQFTSLPSDALYRYLYEDNRITVHDLASRVGDVPSDPMSPTWQDTERTYSLMNYFSNSLGVNCVFCHNSRAFYDPTQFTPQWANASLAIEMVRDLNNLHLEPLRDVYPPERLGPIYADAPKGACKTCHKGYNKPMQGLNVIADWPELATTGEPDYSAVTQ
;
A
#
# COMPACT_ATOMS: atom_id res chain seq x y z
N MET A 1 -5.59 16.63 76.26
CA MET A 1 -5.96 15.19 76.28
C MET A 1 -7.47 15.10 76.23
N LEU A 2 -8.02 14.33 75.29
CA LEU A 2 -9.48 14.20 75.16
C LEU A 2 -10.05 13.34 76.31
N PRO A 3 -11.28 13.61 76.79
CA PRO A 3 -11.90 12.85 77.87
C PRO A 3 -12.02 11.35 77.56
N LYS A 4 -11.89 10.49 78.58
CA LYS A 4 -11.94 9.02 78.42
C LYS A 4 -13.20 8.53 77.70
N TRP A 5 -14.36 9.12 78.03
CA TRP A 5 -15.64 8.78 77.39
C TRP A 5 -15.65 9.08 75.88
N PHE A 6 -14.92 10.10 75.41
CA PHE A 6 -14.84 10.46 73.99
C PHE A 6 -14.04 9.42 73.21
N ASN A 7 -12.93 8.97 73.81
CA ASN A 7 -12.11 7.91 73.21
C ASN A 7 -12.84 6.56 73.22
N ASP A 8 -13.53 6.22 74.32
CA ASP A 8 -14.32 4.99 74.42
C ASP A 8 -15.52 4.99 73.45
N TRP A 9 -16.18 6.15 73.25
CA TRP A 9 -17.27 6.30 72.30
C TRP A 9 -16.82 6.19 70.84
N ASN A 10 -15.70 6.84 70.47
CA ASN A 10 -15.13 6.72 69.12
C ASN A 10 -14.61 5.31 68.82
N ASN A 11 -14.02 4.62 69.81
CA ASN A 11 -13.60 3.23 69.67
C ASN A 11 -14.78 2.27 69.52
N GLY A 12 -15.90 2.55 70.20
CA GLY A 12 -17.13 1.76 70.13
C GLY A 12 -18.02 2.04 68.90
N ASN A 13 -17.82 3.18 68.23
CA ASN A 13 -18.60 3.60 67.06
C ASN A 13 -17.66 4.08 65.93
N PRO A 14 -16.82 3.22 65.35
CA PRO A 14 -15.94 3.60 64.26
C PRO A 14 -16.81 4.00 63.05
N THR A 15 -16.91 5.31 62.78
CA THR A 15 -17.61 5.83 61.62
C THR A 15 -16.84 5.40 60.37
N ASN A 16 -17.41 4.47 59.60
CA ASN A 16 -16.83 4.02 58.35
C ASN A 16 -16.98 5.12 57.30
N ILE A 17 -16.02 6.03 57.23
CA ILE A 17 -15.96 7.11 56.23
C ILE A 17 -15.44 6.57 54.89
N PHE A 18 -14.64 5.50 54.91
CA PHE A 18 -14.05 4.91 53.72
C PHE A 18 -15.10 4.28 52.78
N GLY A 19 -16.10 3.58 53.32
CA GLY A 19 -17.19 2.98 52.52
C GLY A 19 -17.95 4.03 51.70
N PRO A 20 -18.53 5.08 52.32
CA PRO A 20 -19.16 6.19 51.63
C PRO A 20 -18.22 6.94 50.68
N ALA A 21 -16.95 7.16 51.06
CA ALA A 21 -15.98 7.83 50.20
C ALA A 21 -15.66 7.02 48.93
N ILE A 22 -15.49 5.70 49.05
CA ILE A 22 -15.32 4.78 47.91
C ILE A 22 -16.56 4.82 47.02
N LEU A 23 -17.75 4.80 47.61
CA LEU A 23 -19.01 4.81 46.87
C LEU A 23 -19.22 6.13 46.10
N VAL A 24 -18.94 7.27 46.73
CA VAL A 24 -18.96 8.59 46.08
C VAL A 24 -17.89 8.69 44.99
N GLY A 25 -16.68 8.19 45.24
CA GLY A 25 -15.61 8.15 44.25
C GLY A 25 -15.97 7.31 43.03
N ALA A 26 -16.55 6.12 43.25
CA ALA A 26 -17.00 5.24 42.18
C ALA A 26 -18.15 5.85 41.36
N LEU A 27 -19.13 6.47 42.02
CA LEU A 27 -20.22 7.18 41.33
C LEU A 27 -19.70 8.39 40.56
N GLY A 28 -18.78 9.17 41.13
CA GLY A 28 -18.14 10.30 40.46
C GLY A 28 -17.37 9.88 39.21
N ALA A 29 -16.59 8.79 39.30
CA ALA A 29 -15.89 8.22 38.15
C ALA A 29 -16.86 7.72 37.07
N ALA A 30 -17.94 7.04 37.46
CA ALA A 30 -18.96 6.57 36.52
C ALA A 30 -19.66 7.73 35.79
N VAL A 31 -20.02 8.79 36.51
CA VAL A 31 -20.61 10.01 35.93
C VAL A 31 -19.62 10.71 35.00
N PHE A 32 -18.34 10.81 35.38
CA PHE A 32 -17.30 11.38 34.53
C PHE A 32 -17.14 10.58 33.22
N VAL A 33 -17.04 9.24 33.30
CA VAL A 33 -16.95 8.38 32.12
C VAL A 33 -18.19 8.52 31.24
N ALA A 34 -19.39 8.53 31.82
CA ALA A 34 -20.63 8.71 31.08
C ALA A 34 -20.71 10.09 30.40
N ALA A 35 -20.32 11.15 31.10
CA ALA A 35 -20.25 12.50 30.53
C ALA A 35 -19.29 12.54 29.34
N MET A 36 -18.11 11.91 29.47
CA MET A 36 -17.10 11.86 28.42
C MET A 36 -17.56 11.08 27.17
N LEU A 37 -18.26 9.95 27.36
CA LEU A 37 -18.85 9.21 26.24
C LEU A 37 -19.96 10.00 25.51
N VAL A 38 -20.69 10.84 26.24
CA VAL A 38 -21.73 11.71 25.65
C VAL A 38 -21.12 12.93 24.96
N THR A 39 -20.11 13.56 25.56
CA THR A 39 -19.51 14.80 25.03
C THR A 39 -18.50 14.57 23.90
N TRP A 40 -17.73 13.48 23.95
CA TRP A 40 -16.75 13.13 22.91
C TRP A 40 -17.25 12.05 21.95
N GLY A 41 -18.47 11.55 22.15
CA GLY A 41 -19.03 10.43 21.40
C GLY A 41 -18.36 9.10 21.72
N GLN A 42 -18.75 8.08 20.98
CA GLN A 42 -18.16 6.74 21.03
C GLN A 42 -16.93 6.74 20.10
N PRO A 43 -15.68 6.78 20.62
CA PRO A 43 -14.48 6.84 19.78
C PRO A 43 -14.27 5.58 18.92
N TYR A 44 -14.99 4.49 19.23
CA TYR A 44 -14.97 3.23 18.50
C TYR A 44 -16.25 3.02 17.70
N GLN A 45 -16.88 4.09 17.22
CA GLN A 45 -18.09 3.97 16.41
C GLN A 45 -17.72 3.24 15.11
N LEU A 46 -18.45 2.16 14.85
CA LEU A 46 -18.22 1.32 13.69
C LEU A 46 -19.29 1.66 12.66
N THR A 47 -18.85 1.86 11.44
CA THR A 47 -19.70 1.85 10.26
C THR A 47 -19.39 0.60 9.44
N SER A 48 -20.30 0.21 8.55
CA SER A 48 -20.10 -0.96 7.72
C SER A 48 -20.64 -0.75 6.32
N ILE A 49 -19.85 -1.14 5.33
CA ILE A 49 -20.26 -1.19 3.93
C ILE A 49 -20.72 -2.62 3.65
N GLN A 50 -21.98 -2.78 3.25
CA GLN A 50 -22.52 -4.07 2.84
C GLN A 50 -22.00 -4.42 1.43
N THR A 51 -21.32 -5.56 1.29
CA THR A 51 -20.66 -5.99 0.04
C THR A 51 -21.34 -7.16 -0.65
N GLY A 52 -22.39 -7.73 -0.06
CA GLY A 52 -23.19 -8.81 -0.66
C GLY A 52 -24.68 -8.75 -0.27
N PRO A 53 -25.50 -9.72 -0.70
CA PRO A 53 -26.91 -9.81 -0.32
C PRO A 53 -27.18 -9.69 1.19
N PRO A 54 -28.34 -9.18 1.62
CA PRO A 54 -28.68 -9.13 3.03
C PRO A 54 -28.69 -10.52 3.68
N GLY A 55 -28.14 -10.64 4.90
CA GLY A 55 -28.23 -11.86 5.72
C GLY A 55 -27.11 -12.88 5.54
N ILE A 56 -26.14 -12.66 4.63
CA ILE A 56 -24.99 -13.58 4.44
C ILE A 56 -23.68 -13.12 5.09
N GLY A 57 -23.72 -12.03 5.86
CA GLY A 57 -22.56 -11.54 6.62
C GLY A 57 -21.45 -10.87 5.79
N MET A 58 -21.70 -10.60 4.51
CA MET A 58 -20.76 -9.85 3.65
C MET A 58 -20.84 -8.35 3.94
N ALA A 59 -20.01 -7.89 4.87
CA ALA A 59 -19.82 -6.48 5.19
C ALA A 59 -18.36 -6.17 5.57
N VAL A 60 -17.86 -5.04 5.09
CA VAL A 60 -16.58 -4.46 5.53
C VAL A 60 -16.87 -3.49 6.65
N VAL A 61 -16.35 -3.77 7.83
CA VAL A 61 -16.53 -2.93 9.03
C VAL A 61 -15.32 -2.03 9.18
N GLU A 62 -15.56 -0.74 9.38
CA GLU A 62 -14.53 0.26 9.58
C GLU A 62 -14.89 1.20 10.73
N ARG A 63 -13.89 1.91 11.27
CA ARG A 63 -14.13 3.00 12.22
C ARG A 63 -14.67 4.20 11.47
N GLU A 64 -15.77 4.78 11.95
CA GLU A 64 -16.37 5.98 11.34
C GLU A 64 -15.38 7.15 11.28
N ASN A 65 -14.55 7.30 12.33
CA ASN A 65 -13.50 8.31 12.40
C ASN A 65 -12.13 7.76 11.99
N ARG A 66 -12.06 6.85 11.02
CA ARG A 66 -10.79 6.39 10.47
C ARG A 66 -10.06 7.61 9.87
N PRO A 67 -8.85 7.96 10.33
CA PRO A 67 -8.14 9.11 9.81
C PRO A 67 -7.83 8.92 8.32
N ALA A 68 -7.90 10.03 7.59
CA ALA A 68 -7.53 10.02 6.19
C ALA A 68 -6.04 9.70 6.02
N ASP A 69 -5.62 9.43 4.78
CA ASP A 69 -4.20 9.30 4.48
C ASP A 69 -3.54 10.68 4.66
N PRO A 70 -2.68 10.85 5.68
CA PRO A 70 -2.15 12.18 6.03
C PRO A 70 -1.21 12.73 4.94
N THR A 71 -0.65 11.86 4.10
CA THR A 71 0.28 12.28 3.05
C THR A 71 -0.41 12.98 1.87
N ILE A 72 -1.74 12.91 1.77
CA ILE A 72 -2.52 13.62 0.73
C ILE A 72 -2.33 15.14 0.86
N ASP A 73 -2.29 15.67 2.08
CA ASP A 73 -2.13 17.11 2.33
C ASP A 73 -0.73 17.61 1.94
N GLU A 74 0.24 16.70 1.82
CA GLU A 74 1.63 16.96 1.42
C GLU A 74 1.86 16.80 -0.09
N TYR A 75 0.85 16.33 -0.84
CA TYR A 75 0.96 16.13 -2.28
C TYR A 75 1.09 17.46 -3.03
N TYR A 76 2.22 17.65 -3.73
CA TYR A 76 2.40 18.77 -4.66
C TYR A 76 1.65 18.50 -5.98
N THR A 77 0.88 19.49 -6.44
CA THR A 77 0.26 19.48 -7.77
C THR A 77 0.22 20.90 -8.36
N GLU A 78 0.23 20.99 -9.69
CA GLU A 78 0.18 22.24 -10.44
C GLU A 78 -0.47 21.96 -11.81
N ALA A 79 -1.34 22.84 -12.29
CA ALA A 79 -1.99 22.65 -13.59
C ALA A 79 -0.96 22.59 -14.74
N PRO A 80 -1.20 21.81 -15.81
CA PRO A 80 -0.34 21.80 -16.98
C PRO A 80 -0.35 23.12 -17.73
N TYR A 81 0.74 23.42 -18.44
CA TYR A 81 0.76 24.51 -19.41
C TYR A 81 0.26 23.99 -20.75
N ALA A 82 -0.75 24.63 -21.33
CA ALA A 82 -1.26 24.27 -22.65
C ALA A 82 -0.18 24.55 -23.72
N PRO A 83 0.29 23.53 -24.47
CA PRO A 83 1.30 23.73 -25.51
C PRO A 83 0.80 24.62 -26.64
N GLU A 84 1.60 25.60 -27.05
CA GLU A 84 1.33 26.42 -28.22
C GLU A 84 2.12 25.94 -29.45
N PRO A 85 1.60 26.11 -30.69
CA PRO A 85 2.31 25.70 -31.89
C PRO A 85 3.68 26.36 -32.02
N GLY A 86 4.73 25.53 -32.14
CA GLY A 86 6.12 25.99 -32.32
C GLY A 86 6.88 26.24 -31.03
N GLU A 87 6.32 25.91 -29.87
CA GLU A 87 7.10 25.83 -28.63
C GLU A 87 8.18 24.75 -28.73
N PRO A 88 9.39 25.00 -28.19
CA PRO A 88 10.47 24.05 -28.27
C PRO A 88 10.20 22.84 -27.37
N LEU A 89 10.52 21.66 -27.90
CA LEU A 89 10.37 20.39 -27.17
C LEU A 89 11.63 20.10 -26.34
N ALA A 90 11.47 19.37 -25.25
CA ALA A 90 12.57 19.03 -24.35
C ALA A 90 13.67 18.24 -25.07
N GLY A 91 13.32 17.38 -26.02
CA GLY A 91 14.30 16.66 -26.85
C GLY A 91 15.08 17.53 -27.83
N GLU A 92 14.61 18.75 -28.12
CA GLU A 92 15.29 19.73 -28.98
C GLU A 92 16.18 20.68 -28.18
N VAL A 93 15.79 20.97 -26.93
CA VAL A 93 16.48 21.91 -26.03
C VAL A 93 17.58 21.22 -25.21
N TYR A 94 17.30 20.02 -24.68
CA TYR A 94 18.16 19.34 -23.73
C TYR A 94 18.87 18.13 -24.34
N GLU A 95 20.07 17.86 -23.82
CA GLU A 95 20.83 16.66 -24.17
C GLU A 95 20.34 15.44 -23.36
N ASN A 96 20.37 14.26 -23.98
CA ASN A 96 20.08 12.97 -23.34
C ASN A 96 18.65 12.81 -22.76
N VAL A 97 17.65 13.42 -23.40
CA VAL A 97 16.23 13.15 -23.11
C VAL A 97 15.77 11.92 -23.91
N GLN A 98 15.47 10.83 -23.22
CA GLN A 98 15.16 9.53 -23.84
C GLN A 98 13.69 9.11 -23.73
N VAL A 99 12.90 9.77 -22.87
CA VAL A 99 11.51 9.39 -22.57
C VAL A 99 10.58 10.57 -22.80
N LEU A 100 10.87 11.72 -22.18
CA LEU A 100 10.04 12.93 -22.23
C LEU A 100 10.46 13.87 -23.37
N GLY A 101 10.86 13.32 -24.52
CA GLY A 101 11.42 14.10 -25.64
C GLY A 101 10.39 15.04 -26.28
N ASP A 102 9.14 14.59 -26.35
CA ASP A 102 8.03 15.27 -27.04
C ASP A 102 7.24 16.23 -26.13
N VAL A 103 7.72 16.46 -24.90
CA VAL A 103 7.09 17.39 -23.93
C VAL A 103 7.66 18.80 -24.15
N THR A 104 6.84 19.84 -24.06
CA THR A 104 7.33 21.23 -24.13
C THR A 104 8.32 21.53 -23.00
N GLU A 105 9.29 22.41 -23.24
CA GLU A 105 10.30 22.77 -22.23
C GLU A 105 9.68 23.17 -20.88
N ALA A 106 8.61 23.96 -20.92
CA ALA A 106 7.93 24.44 -19.71
C ALA A 106 7.30 23.27 -18.91
N ASN A 107 6.60 22.35 -19.58
CA ASN A 107 6.02 21.18 -18.92
C ASN A 107 7.08 20.18 -18.44
N PHE A 108 8.19 20.06 -19.17
CA PHE A 108 9.33 19.25 -18.74
C PHE A 108 9.90 19.75 -17.40
N LEU A 109 10.16 21.05 -17.28
CA LEU A 109 10.66 21.66 -16.04
C LEU A 109 9.63 21.55 -14.89
N ARG A 110 8.34 21.75 -15.19
CA ARG A 110 7.22 21.55 -14.25
C ARG A 110 7.23 20.14 -13.67
N LEU A 111 7.36 19.13 -14.52
CA LEU A 111 7.41 17.72 -14.11
C LEU A 111 8.69 17.41 -13.31
N MET A 112 9.85 17.94 -13.68
CA MET A 112 11.09 17.75 -12.91
C MET A 112 10.99 18.31 -11.48
N ASN A 113 10.34 19.47 -11.31
CA ASN A 113 10.06 20.03 -9.99
C ASN A 113 9.13 19.10 -9.18
N ALA A 114 8.06 18.61 -9.79
CA ALA A 114 7.13 17.70 -9.12
C ALA A 114 7.78 16.37 -8.71
N ILE A 115 8.56 15.75 -9.60
CA ILE A 115 9.32 14.52 -9.29
C ILE A 115 10.26 14.76 -8.10
N THR A 116 10.93 15.93 -8.05
CA THR A 116 11.81 16.28 -6.93
C THR A 116 11.02 16.30 -5.62
N LEU A 117 9.89 16.99 -5.57
CA LEU A 117 9.05 17.08 -4.37
C LEU A 117 8.42 15.74 -3.98
N TRP A 118 8.11 14.88 -4.97
CA TRP A 118 7.47 13.59 -4.70
C TRP A 118 8.42 12.49 -4.26
N VAL A 119 9.70 12.59 -4.64
CA VAL A 119 10.69 11.52 -4.46
C VAL A 119 11.80 11.92 -3.49
N ALA A 120 12.40 13.10 -3.65
CA ALA A 120 13.58 13.51 -2.89
C ALA A 120 13.53 15.01 -2.51
N PRO A 121 12.48 15.45 -1.77
CA PRO A 121 12.31 16.85 -1.41
C PRO A 121 13.44 17.37 -0.52
N GLU A 122 14.10 16.51 0.26
CA GLU A 122 15.22 16.89 1.13
C GLU A 122 16.54 17.04 0.36
N GLU A 123 16.83 16.14 -0.57
CA GLU A 123 18.06 16.14 -1.37
C GLU A 123 17.99 17.02 -2.62
N GLY A 124 16.78 17.33 -3.10
CA GLY A 124 16.54 18.16 -4.27
C GLY A 124 17.04 17.55 -5.58
N CYS A 125 17.27 18.41 -6.59
CA CYS A 125 17.69 18.00 -7.92
C CYS A 125 18.99 17.16 -7.93
N ALA A 126 19.88 17.42 -6.97
CA ALA A 126 21.17 16.74 -6.83
C ALA A 126 21.04 15.25 -6.50
N TYR A 127 19.87 14.80 -6.03
CA TYR A 127 19.63 13.37 -5.79
C TYR A 127 19.77 12.53 -7.05
N CYS A 128 19.27 13.05 -8.18
CA CYS A 128 19.31 12.39 -9.48
C CYS A 128 20.41 12.94 -10.40
N HIS A 129 20.92 14.15 -10.15
CA HIS A 129 21.87 14.80 -11.06
C HIS A 129 23.15 15.23 -10.33
N ALA A 130 24.29 14.61 -10.64
CA ALA A 130 25.56 14.87 -9.97
C ALA A 130 26.04 16.33 -10.07
N GLY A 131 25.68 17.03 -11.15
CA GLY A 131 26.07 18.41 -11.41
C GLY A 131 24.90 19.40 -11.41
N ALA A 132 23.80 19.10 -10.70
CA ALA A 132 22.63 19.97 -10.65
C ALA A 132 22.99 21.43 -10.28
N ASP A 133 23.85 21.62 -9.28
CA ASP A 133 24.30 22.93 -8.82
C ASP A 133 25.11 23.71 -9.87
N GLU A 134 25.67 23.00 -10.86
CA GLU A 134 26.44 23.54 -11.97
C GLU A 134 25.63 23.62 -13.28
N GLY A 135 24.34 23.26 -13.23
CA GLY A 135 23.46 23.22 -14.39
C GLY A 135 23.68 22.01 -15.32
N ILE A 136 24.39 20.98 -14.86
CA ILE A 136 24.70 19.78 -15.65
C ILE A 136 23.67 18.70 -15.34
N TYR A 137 22.71 18.52 -16.25
CA TYR A 137 21.59 17.58 -16.08
C TYR A 137 21.64 16.36 -17.01
N ALA A 138 22.45 16.40 -18.08
CA ALA A 138 22.48 15.36 -19.12
C ALA A 138 23.21 14.07 -18.71
N ASP A 139 24.12 14.14 -17.74
CA ASP A 139 24.95 13.02 -17.28
C ASP A 139 24.14 11.92 -16.57
N ASP A 140 24.48 10.64 -16.84
CA ASP A 140 23.81 9.43 -16.31
C ASP A 140 24.68 8.67 -15.29
N SER A 141 25.72 9.29 -14.74
CA SER A 141 26.65 8.62 -13.81
C SER A 141 26.02 8.22 -12.48
N LEU A 142 24.96 8.93 -12.04
CA LEU A 142 24.20 8.55 -10.85
C LEU A 142 23.16 7.50 -11.18
N TYR A 143 23.20 6.39 -10.42
CA TYR A 143 22.25 5.29 -10.56
C TYR A 143 20.79 5.77 -10.40
N THR A 144 20.55 6.78 -9.56
CA THR A 144 19.24 7.36 -9.28
C THR A 144 18.59 7.95 -10.54
N LYS A 145 19.37 8.49 -11.48
CA LYS A 145 18.84 8.96 -12.76
C LYS A 145 18.42 7.82 -13.68
N VAL A 146 19.24 6.78 -13.76
CA VAL A 146 18.95 5.58 -14.56
C VAL A 146 17.68 4.91 -14.04
N VAL A 147 17.55 4.77 -12.72
CA VAL A 147 16.34 4.29 -12.05
C VAL A 147 15.17 5.24 -12.29
N GLY A 148 15.34 6.55 -12.09
CA GLY A 148 14.29 7.56 -12.28
C GLY A 148 13.71 7.53 -13.70
N ARG A 149 14.56 7.40 -14.72
CA ARG A 149 14.13 7.21 -16.11
C ARG A 149 13.26 5.96 -16.28
N ARG A 150 13.67 4.84 -15.66
CA ARG A 150 12.89 3.60 -15.71
C ARG A 150 11.56 3.72 -14.98
N MET A 151 11.51 4.48 -13.88
CA MET A 151 10.27 4.74 -13.13
C MET A 151 9.27 5.60 -13.91
N ILE A 152 9.73 6.56 -14.72
CA ILE A 152 8.84 7.33 -15.62
C ILE A 152 8.16 6.39 -16.62
N GLN A 153 8.95 5.55 -17.31
CA GLN A 153 8.40 4.56 -18.25
C GLN A 153 7.43 3.61 -17.58
N MET A 154 7.78 3.10 -16.40
CA MET A 154 6.93 2.23 -15.59
C MET A 154 5.61 2.90 -15.22
N THR A 155 5.65 4.19 -14.86
CA THR A 155 4.45 4.97 -14.51
C THR A 155 3.53 5.13 -15.72
N GLN A 156 4.09 5.48 -16.88
CA GLN A 156 3.33 5.59 -18.13
C GLN A 156 2.70 4.25 -18.53
N VAL A 157 3.44 3.15 -18.43
CA VAL A 157 2.95 1.79 -18.70
C VAL A 157 1.82 1.40 -17.73
N ILE A 158 1.94 1.70 -16.43
CA ILE A 158 0.86 1.44 -15.46
C ILE A 158 -0.41 2.22 -15.83
N ASN A 159 -0.28 3.50 -16.19
CA ASN A 159 -1.43 4.35 -16.49
C ASN A 159 -2.11 3.99 -17.81
N GLU A 160 -1.36 3.51 -18.80
CA GLU A 160 -1.88 3.17 -20.12
C GLU A 160 -2.31 1.69 -20.23
N GLU A 161 -1.40 0.76 -19.96
CA GLU A 161 -1.63 -0.67 -20.19
C GLU A 161 -2.49 -1.30 -19.08
N TRP A 162 -2.41 -0.74 -17.87
CA TRP A 162 -3.17 -1.20 -16.69
C TRP A 162 -4.32 -0.26 -16.32
N ASP A 163 -4.82 0.54 -17.28
CA ASP A 163 -5.97 1.45 -17.12
C ASP A 163 -7.18 0.75 -16.47
N ALA A 164 -7.48 -0.48 -16.91
CA ALA A 164 -8.58 -1.27 -16.36
C ALA A 164 -8.44 -1.58 -14.85
N HIS A 165 -7.22 -1.52 -14.31
CA HIS A 165 -6.96 -1.62 -12.89
C HIS A 165 -6.95 -0.24 -12.20
N VAL A 166 -6.08 0.65 -12.66
CA VAL A 166 -5.81 1.92 -11.96
C VAL A 166 -6.95 2.92 -12.12
N ASN A 167 -7.72 2.84 -13.20
CA ASN A 167 -8.87 3.72 -13.49
C ASN A 167 -10.23 3.01 -13.40
N TYR A 168 -10.28 1.80 -12.81
CA TYR A 168 -11.47 0.92 -12.76
C TYR A 168 -12.81 1.60 -12.41
N ASN A 169 -12.79 2.57 -11.49
CA ASN A 169 -14.01 3.29 -11.04
C ASN A 169 -14.03 4.78 -11.41
N ALA A 170 -12.86 5.37 -11.65
CA ALA A 170 -12.67 6.79 -11.91
C ALA A 170 -11.26 6.96 -12.48
N GLN A 171 -11.08 7.96 -13.33
CA GLN A 171 -9.74 8.35 -13.78
C GLN A 171 -8.96 8.90 -12.58
N VAL A 172 -7.91 8.18 -12.18
CA VAL A 172 -7.04 8.56 -11.07
C VAL A 172 -5.57 8.34 -11.35
N GLY A 173 -5.24 7.25 -12.05
CA GLY A 173 -3.88 6.82 -12.36
C GLY A 173 -2.96 6.68 -11.15
N VAL A 174 -1.66 6.63 -11.44
CA VAL A 174 -0.57 6.65 -10.47
C VAL A 174 0.50 7.67 -10.91
N ASN A 175 1.26 8.16 -9.95
CA ASN A 175 2.48 8.92 -10.20
C ASN A 175 3.57 8.54 -9.18
N CYS A 176 4.70 9.24 -9.19
CA CYS A 176 5.81 8.96 -8.29
C CYS A 176 5.39 9.01 -6.82
N TYR A 177 4.53 9.96 -6.46
CA TYR A 177 4.06 10.16 -5.09
C TYR A 177 3.21 8.99 -4.59
N THR A 178 2.46 8.30 -5.46
CA THR A 178 1.66 7.12 -5.11
C THR A 178 2.46 6.12 -4.27
N CYS A 179 3.72 5.88 -4.65
CA CYS A 179 4.65 4.98 -3.95
C CYS A 179 5.57 5.73 -2.97
N HIS A 180 6.24 6.79 -3.44
CA HIS A 180 7.36 7.41 -2.75
C HIS A 180 6.96 8.25 -1.54
N ARG A 181 5.84 8.98 -1.60
CA ARG A 181 5.36 9.85 -0.51
C ARG A 181 6.45 10.75 0.07
N GLY A 182 7.23 11.39 -0.81
CA GLY A 182 8.33 12.27 -0.41
C GLY A 182 9.59 11.54 0.08
N GLN A 183 9.66 10.21 -0.05
CA GLN A 183 10.82 9.41 0.34
C GLN A 183 11.55 8.85 -0.87
N ASN A 184 12.87 8.99 -0.89
CA ASN A 184 13.69 8.55 -2.00
C ASN A 184 13.79 7.01 -2.12
N VAL A 185 13.46 6.31 -1.05
CA VAL A 185 13.13 4.88 -1.02
C VAL A 185 11.68 4.73 -0.56
N PRO A 186 10.78 4.18 -1.40
CA PRO A 186 9.41 3.97 -1.00
C PRO A 186 9.29 3.06 0.22
N SER A 187 8.36 3.39 1.11
CA SER A 187 7.91 2.46 2.15
C SER A 187 7.13 1.28 1.55
N GLU A 188 7.11 0.16 2.26
CA GLU A 188 6.34 -1.04 1.88
C GLU A 188 6.80 -1.69 0.56
N ILE A 189 8.07 -1.51 0.19
CA ILE A 189 8.78 -2.40 -0.75
C ILE A 189 9.09 -3.74 -0.07
N TRP A 190 9.40 -4.76 -0.86
CA TRP A 190 9.74 -6.07 -0.34
C TRP A 190 10.94 -6.71 -1.07
N PHE A 191 11.58 -7.64 -0.38
CA PHE A 191 12.71 -8.45 -0.85
C PHE A 191 12.42 -9.93 -0.58
N ARG A 192 13.14 -10.84 -1.22
CA ARG A 192 13.05 -12.25 -0.88
C ARG A 192 13.67 -12.51 0.51
N ILE A 193 12.91 -13.12 1.41
CA ILE A 193 13.32 -13.37 2.81
C ILE A 193 13.27 -14.85 3.24
N ASP A 194 12.79 -15.76 2.39
CA ASP A 194 12.80 -17.19 2.68
C ASP A 194 14.20 -17.79 2.52
N PRO A 195 14.60 -18.82 3.29
CA PRO A 195 13.90 -19.35 4.46
C PRO A 195 13.99 -18.35 5.62
N THR A 196 12.87 -18.19 6.33
CA THR A 196 12.78 -17.32 7.52
C THR A 196 13.20 -18.03 8.80
N VAL A 197 13.13 -19.37 8.82
CA VAL A 197 13.60 -20.21 9.92
C VAL A 197 14.82 -21.01 9.45
N GLU A 198 16.01 -20.42 9.56
CA GLU A 198 17.25 -20.92 8.96
C GLU A 198 17.67 -22.34 9.41
N VAL A 199 17.23 -22.78 10.59
CA VAL A 199 17.55 -24.11 11.13
C VAL A 199 16.64 -25.24 10.61
N MET A 200 15.63 -24.91 9.81
CA MET A 200 14.64 -25.85 9.29
C MET A 200 14.75 -25.99 7.77
N GLU A 201 14.50 -27.19 7.28
CA GLU A 201 14.40 -27.47 5.84
C GLU A 201 12.93 -27.57 5.38
N GLY A 202 12.72 -27.38 4.08
CA GLY A 202 11.42 -27.50 3.44
C GLY A 202 10.38 -26.53 4.00
N TRP A 203 9.15 -27.01 4.19
CA TRP A 203 8.03 -26.17 4.66
C TRP A 203 8.31 -25.50 6.01
N GLY A 204 8.98 -26.21 6.93
CA GLY A 204 9.32 -25.66 8.25
C GLY A 204 10.21 -24.42 8.20
N GLY A 205 10.96 -24.22 7.11
CA GLY A 205 11.83 -23.07 6.89
C GLY A 205 11.11 -21.78 6.47
N VAL A 206 9.86 -21.85 6.01
CA VAL A 206 9.16 -20.69 5.43
C VAL A 206 7.94 -20.20 6.23
N GLN A 207 7.52 -20.93 7.27
CA GLN A 207 6.36 -20.60 8.11
C GLN A 207 6.70 -20.61 9.61
N ASN A 208 5.72 -20.36 10.48
CA ASN A 208 5.85 -20.34 11.95
C ASN A 208 6.78 -19.25 12.50
N LEU A 209 7.10 -18.24 11.68
CA LEU A 209 7.76 -17.02 12.11
C LEU A 209 6.89 -15.81 11.74
N VAL A 210 6.75 -14.89 12.69
CA VAL A 210 6.06 -13.62 12.50
C VAL A 210 6.95 -12.71 11.66
N THR A 211 6.52 -12.36 10.46
CA THR A 211 7.23 -11.41 9.59
C THR A 211 6.29 -10.31 9.10
N PRO A 212 6.82 -9.17 8.65
CA PRO A 212 6.02 -8.18 7.94
C PRO A 212 5.35 -8.75 6.68
N GLN A 213 6.01 -9.66 5.94
CA GLN A 213 5.44 -10.25 4.72
C GLN A 213 4.28 -11.19 5.01
N SER A 214 4.32 -11.95 6.11
CA SER A 214 3.20 -12.77 6.58
C SER A 214 2.10 -11.97 7.29
N GLN A 215 2.16 -10.63 7.25
CA GLN A 215 1.25 -9.72 7.96
C GLN A 215 1.16 -10.04 9.45
N PHE A 216 2.32 -10.31 10.06
CA PHE A 216 2.46 -10.65 11.47
C PHE A 216 1.71 -11.91 11.92
N THR A 217 1.50 -12.86 11.00
CA THR A 217 0.95 -14.19 11.30
C THR A 217 2.03 -15.28 11.26
N SER A 218 1.68 -16.49 11.66
CA SER A 218 2.55 -17.68 11.52
C SER A 218 2.49 -18.32 10.13
N LEU A 219 1.79 -17.71 9.17
CA LEU A 219 1.66 -18.20 7.80
C LEU A 219 2.98 -18.10 7.01
N PRO A 220 3.10 -18.78 5.86
CA PRO A 220 4.30 -18.73 5.04
C PRO A 220 4.70 -17.31 4.62
N SER A 221 5.97 -16.98 4.77
CA SER A 221 6.54 -15.67 4.43
C SER A 221 7.02 -15.58 2.97
N ASP A 222 6.97 -16.67 2.20
CA ASP A 222 7.41 -16.70 0.80
C ASP A 222 6.29 -16.37 -0.21
N ALA A 223 5.06 -16.09 0.26
CA ALA A 223 3.89 -15.96 -0.61
C ALA A 223 4.02 -14.86 -1.69
N LEU A 224 4.62 -13.71 -1.37
CA LEU A 224 4.85 -12.64 -2.35
C LEU A 224 5.83 -13.10 -3.44
N TYR A 225 6.92 -13.77 -3.06
CA TYR A 225 7.89 -14.30 -4.01
C TYR A 225 7.26 -15.35 -4.93
N ARG A 226 6.54 -16.32 -4.36
CA ARG A 226 5.93 -17.41 -5.13
C ARG A 226 4.82 -16.92 -6.07
N TYR A 227 4.02 -15.93 -5.67
CA TYR A 227 2.83 -15.57 -6.41
C TYR A 227 2.93 -14.24 -7.17
N LEU A 228 3.66 -13.25 -6.68
CA LEU A 228 3.79 -11.93 -7.31
C LEU A 228 5.10 -11.75 -8.07
N TYR A 229 5.99 -12.76 -8.05
CA TYR A 229 7.22 -12.78 -8.83
C TYR A 229 7.34 -14.04 -9.69
N GLU A 230 7.29 -15.25 -9.11
CA GLU A 230 7.43 -16.52 -9.87
C GLU A 230 6.18 -16.93 -10.68
N ASP A 231 5.05 -16.25 -10.50
CA ASP A 231 3.76 -16.61 -11.15
C ASP A 231 3.31 -18.06 -10.88
N ASN A 232 3.43 -18.52 -9.63
CA ASN A 232 2.87 -19.83 -9.26
C ASN A 232 1.33 -19.78 -9.16
N ARG A 233 0.70 -20.95 -9.28
CA ARG A 233 -0.75 -21.15 -9.12
C ARG A 233 -1.23 -20.75 -7.72
N ILE A 234 -2.19 -19.83 -7.65
CA ILE A 234 -2.86 -19.40 -6.40
C ILE A 234 -4.07 -20.29 -6.06
N THR A 235 -4.73 -20.89 -7.06
CA THR A 235 -5.94 -21.70 -6.87
C THR A 235 -5.63 -23.03 -6.20
N VAL A 236 -6.41 -23.35 -5.15
CA VAL A 236 -6.21 -24.54 -4.30
C VAL A 236 -7.46 -25.40 -4.14
N HIS A 237 -8.59 -25.00 -4.72
CA HIS A 237 -9.86 -25.71 -4.58
C HIS A 237 -10.10 -26.68 -5.73
N ASP A 238 -10.52 -27.89 -5.37
CA ASP A 238 -11.17 -28.80 -6.29
C ASP A 238 -12.62 -28.38 -6.56
N LEU A 239 -13.01 -28.38 -7.84
CA LEU A 239 -14.39 -28.04 -8.23
C LEU A 239 -15.35 -29.24 -8.15
N ALA A 240 -14.80 -30.46 -8.13
CA ALA A 240 -15.57 -31.69 -7.96
C ALA A 240 -15.58 -32.13 -6.49
N SER A 241 -16.67 -32.77 -6.06
CA SER A 241 -16.73 -33.31 -4.70
C SER A 241 -15.91 -34.59 -4.59
N ARG A 242 -15.14 -34.73 -3.49
CA ARG A 242 -14.38 -35.94 -3.14
C ARG A 242 -13.42 -36.39 -4.24
N VAL A 243 -12.65 -35.46 -4.79
CA VAL A 243 -11.56 -35.79 -5.71
C VAL A 243 -10.59 -36.73 -4.98
N GLY A 244 -10.14 -37.76 -5.69
CA GLY A 244 -9.23 -38.78 -5.17
C GLY A 244 -7.76 -38.33 -5.16
N ASP A 245 -7.53 -37.04 -4.99
CA ASP A 245 -6.21 -36.43 -5.02
C ASP A 245 -5.37 -36.92 -3.83
N VAL A 246 -4.09 -37.18 -4.09
CA VAL A 246 -3.14 -37.62 -3.08
C VAL A 246 -2.08 -36.55 -2.90
N PRO A 247 -1.68 -36.21 -1.66
CA PRO A 247 -0.67 -35.17 -1.42
C PRO A 247 0.70 -35.43 -2.06
N SER A 248 0.96 -36.67 -2.49
CA SER A 248 2.18 -37.03 -3.22
C SER A 248 2.12 -36.71 -4.71
N ASP A 249 0.93 -36.42 -5.26
CA ASP A 249 0.80 -35.96 -6.63
C ASP A 249 1.24 -34.49 -6.71
N PRO A 250 2.30 -34.17 -7.48
CA PRO A 250 2.77 -32.79 -7.63
C PRO A 250 1.73 -31.82 -8.21
N MET A 251 0.70 -32.32 -8.89
CA MET A 251 -0.35 -31.50 -9.49
C MET A 251 -1.46 -31.13 -8.51
N SER A 252 -1.64 -31.92 -7.46
CA SER A 252 -2.68 -31.73 -6.45
C SER A 252 -2.29 -30.61 -5.47
N PRO A 253 -3.13 -29.56 -5.32
CA PRO A 253 -2.92 -28.57 -4.28
C PRO A 253 -2.91 -29.23 -2.89
N THR A 254 -1.96 -28.83 -2.05
CA THR A 254 -1.83 -29.33 -0.70
C THR A 254 -2.39 -28.32 0.32
N TRP A 255 -2.45 -28.72 1.60
CA TRP A 255 -2.73 -27.77 2.68
C TRP A 255 -1.65 -26.70 2.80
N GLN A 256 -0.40 -27.01 2.42
CA GLN A 256 0.69 -26.05 2.37
C GLN A 256 0.42 -24.97 1.33
N ASP A 257 -0.04 -25.35 0.14
CA ASP A 257 -0.46 -24.37 -0.88
C ASP A 257 -1.66 -23.54 -0.37
N THR A 258 -2.60 -24.16 0.34
CA THR A 258 -3.71 -23.44 0.98
C THR A 258 -3.22 -22.40 1.98
N GLU A 259 -2.27 -22.74 2.86
CA GLU A 259 -1.67 -21.83 3.84
C GLU A 259 -0.93 -20.67 3.16
N ARG A 260 -0.20 -20.94 2.07
CA ARG A 260 0.48 -19.89 1.30
C ARG A 260 -0.50 -18.97 0.60
N THR A 261 -1.52 -19.51 -0.06
CA THR A 261 -2.60 -18.71 -0.65
C THR A 261 -3.28 -17.86 0.41
N TYR A 262 -3.52 -18.42 1.61
CA TYR A 262 -4.10 -17.65 2.71
C TYR A 262 -3.18 -16.52 3.19
N SER A 263 -1.85 -16.73 3.20
CA SER A 263 -0.86 -15.69 3.48
C SER A 263 -0.97 -14.52 2.49
N LEU A 264 -1.04 -14.83 1.19
CA LEU A 264 -1.26 -13.82 0.14
C LEU A 264 -2.59 -13.07 0.33
N MET A 265 -3.69 -13.78 0.62
CA MET A 265 -4.99 -13.14 0.83
C MET A 265 -5.02 -12.25 2.08
N ASN A 266 -4.26 -12.61 3.12
CA ASN A 266 -4.05 -11.76 4.28
C ASN A 266 -3.25 -10.51 3.89
N TYR A 267 -2.20 -10.65 3.07
CA TYR A 267 -1.48 -9.51 2.49
C TYR A 267 -2.41 -8.59 1.70
N PHE A 268 -3.28 -9.12 0.83
CA PHE A 268 -4.29 -8.34 0.11
C PHE A 268 -5.17 -7.52 1.06
N SER A 269 -5.78 -8.20 2.04
CA SER A 269 -6.72 -7.58 2.98
C SER A 269 -6.07 -6.42 3.75
N ASN A 270 -4.86 -6.63 4.28
CA ASN A 270 -4.13 -5.60 5.03
C ASN A 270 -3.58 -4.48 4.14
N SER A 271 -3.19 -4.79 2.89
CA SER A 271 -2.70 -3.79 1.94
C SER A 271 -3.77 -2.78 1.54
N LEU A 272 -5.03 -3.23 1.44
CA LEU A 272 -6.18 -2.40 1.08
C LEU A 272 -6.97 -1.92 2.31
N GLY A 273 -6.68 -2.43 3.51
CA GLY A 273 -7.43 -2.12 4.73
C GLY A 273 -8.89 -2.54 4.65
N VAL A 274 -9.14 -3.70 4.06
CA VAL A 274 -10.45 -4.35 3.91
C VAL A 274 -10.39 -5.77 4.50
N ASN A 275 -11.47 -6.55 4.36
CA ASN A 275 -11.50 -7.95 4.79
C ASN A 275 -11.79 -8.88 3.59
N CYS A 276 -11.80 -10.19 3.83
CA CYS A 276 -11.99 -11.20 2.78
C CYS A 276 -13.31 -11.04 2.01
N VAL A 277 -14.37 -10.56 2.69
CA VAL A 277 -15.70 -10.41 2.10
C VAL A 277 -15.86 -9.13 1.27
N PHE A 278 -14.79 -8.36 1.12
CA PHE A 278 -14.70 -7.31 0.11
C PHE A 278 -14.65 -7.89 -1.31
N CYS A 279 -14.01 -9.06 -1.49
CA CYS A 279 -13.87 -9.73 -2.80
C CYS A 279 -14.67 -11.04 -2.89
N HIS A 280 -14.83 -11.77 -1.79
CA HIS A 280 -15.35 -13.14 -1.80
C HIS A 280 -16.62 -13.31 -0.97
N ASN A 281 -17.41 -14.34 -1.30
CA ASN A 281 -18.28 -14.98 -0.33
C ASN A 281 -17.51 -16.10 0.38
N SER A 282 -17.25 -15.95 1.68
CA SER A 282 -16.39 -16.88 2.43
C SER A 282 -16.91 -18.32 2.51
N ARG A 283 -18.19 -18.57 2.17
CA ARG A 283 -18.72 -19.94 2.06
C ARG A 283 -18.15 -20.69 0.84
N ALA A 284 -17.65 -19.98 -0.16
CA ALA A 284 -17.11 -20.54 -1.40
C ALA A 284 -16.12 -19.56 -2.06
N PHE A 285 -14.87 -19.54 -1.58
CA PHE A 285 -13.80 -18.67 -2.11
C PHE A 285 -13.45 -18.91 -3.57
N TYR A 286 -13.78 -20.08 -4.13
CA TYR A 286 -13.48 -20.47 -5.50
C TYR A 286 -14.60 -20.12 -6.50
N ASP A 287 -15.79 -19.73 -6.05
CA ASP A 287 -16.97 -19.65 -6.91
C ASP A 287 -17.12 -18.25 -7.54
N PRO A 288 -16.84 -18.10 -8.86
CA PRO A 288 -16.90 -16.80 -9.53
C PRO A 288 -18.31 -16.22 -9.60
N THR A 289 -19.36 -17.02 -9.42
CA THR A 289 -20.75 -16.51 -9.40
C THR A 289 -21.08 -15.75 -8.11
N GLN A 290 -20.19 -15.80 -7.12
CA GLN A 290 -20.37 -15.19 -5.80
C GLN A 290 -19.27 -14.17 -5.44
N PHE A 291 -18.41 -13.84 -6.39
CA PHE A 291 -17.43 -12.77 -6.21
C PHE A 291 -18.10 -11.40 -6.35
N THR A 292 -17.52 -10.43 -5.66
CA THR A 292 -17.82 -9.03 -5.93
C THR A 292 -17.00 -8.55 -7.15
N PRO A 293 -17.37 -7.44 -7.81
CA PRO A 293 -16.59 -6.91 -8.93
C PRO A 293 -15.13 -6.58 -8.57
N GLN A 294 -14.85 -6.32 -7.29
CA GLN A 294 -13.52 -6.06 -6.77
C GLN A 294 -12.55 -7.23 -6.96
N TRP A 295 -13.05 -8.48 -6.98
CA TRP A 295 -12.22 -9.64 -7.26
C TRP A 295 -11.62 -9.61 -8.67
N ALA A 296 -12.41 -9.17 -9.67
CA ALA A 296 -11.92 -9.06 -11.04
C ALA A 296 -10.83 -7.99 -11.15
N ASN A 297 -11.03 -6.83 -10.51
CA ASN A 297 -10.01 -5.78 -10.46
C ASN A 297 -8.74 -6.24 -9.71
N ALA A 298 -8.90 -6.96 -8.59
CA ALA A 298 -7.79 -7.53 -7.84
C ALA A 298 -6.98 -8.56 -8.65
N SER A 299 -7.63 -9.30 -9.55
CA SER A 299 -6.97 -10.26 -10.43
C SER A 299 -6.06 -9.55 -11.45
N LEU A 300 -6.52 -8.42 -12.02
CA LEU A 300 -5.66 -7.57 -12.87
C LEU A 300 -4.47 -7.00 -12.08
N ALA A 301 -4.70 -6.61 -10.83
CA ALA A 301 -3.63 -6.09 -9.97
C ALA A 301 -2.50 -7.12 -9.73
N ILE A 302 -2.81 -8.42 -9.67
CA ILE A 302 -1.81 -9.48 -9.53
C ILE A 302 -0.88 -9.49 -10.75
N GLU A 303 -1.45 -9.48 -11.95
CA GLU A 303 -0.68 -9.48 -13.19
C GLU A 303 0.12 -8.18 -13.35
N MET A 304 -0.48 -7.02 -13.05
CA MET A 304 0.24 -5.74 -13.06
C MET A 304 1.47 -5.77 -12.15
N VAL A 305 1.35 -6.30 -10.93
CA VAL A 305 2.48 -6.37 -9.99
C VAL A 305 3.55 -7.36 -10.47
N ARG A 306 3.17 -8.46 -11.12
CA ARG A 306 4.13 -9.40 -11.73
C ARG A 306 4.92 -8.73 -12.83
N ASP A 307 4.25 -7.99 -13.72
CA ASP A 307 4.89 -7.25 -14.81
C ASP A 307 5.79 -6.14 -14.27
N LEU A 308 5.32 -5.38 -13.28
CA LEU A 308 6.10 -4.38 -12.58
C LEU A 308 7.41 -4.97 -12.03
N ASN A 309 7.33 -6.08 -11.30
CA ASN A 309 8.47 -6.70 -10.67
C ASN A 309 9.45 -7.29 -11.70
N ASN A 310 8.95 -8.00 -12.70
CA ASN A 310 9.79 -8.72 -13.66
C ASN A 310 10.34 -7.83 -14.78
N LEU A 311 9.57 -6.84 -15.24
CA LEU A 311 9.94 -6.01 -16.39
C LEU A 311 10.60 -4.69 -15.98
N HIS A 312 10.24 -4.10 -14.84
CA HIS A 312 10.73 -2.77 -14.46
C HIS A 312 11.70 -2.76 -13.28
N LEU A 313 11.45 -3.56 -12.24
CA LEU A 313 12.22 -3.50 -11.00
C LEU A 313 13.40 -4.47 -10.97
N GLU A 314 13.20 -5.75 -11.26
CA GLU A 314 14.27 -6.75 -11.23
C GLU A 314 15.42 -6.44 -12.20
N PRO A 315 15.20 -5.95 -13.44
CA PRO A 315 16.29 -5.60 -14.35
C PRO A 315 17.21 -4.47 -13.85
N LEU A 316 16.78 -3.70 -12.86
CA LEU A 316 17.59 -2.64 -12.25
C LEU A 316 18.53 -3.15 -11.16
N ARG A 317 18.52 -4.46 -10.84
CA ARG A 317 19.36 -5.06 -9.80
C ARG A 317 20.82 -4.61 -9.86
N ASP A 318 21.44 -4.70 -11.04
CA ASP A 318 22.86 -4.40 -11.22
C ASP A 318 23.16 -2.89 -11.27
N VAL A 319 22.12 -2.05 -11.32
CA VAL A 319 22.22 -0.58 -11.28
C VAL A 319 22.23 -0.09 -9.82
N TYR A 320 21.55 -0.80 -8.93
CA TYR A 320 21.45 -0.41 -7.52
C TYR A 320 22.78 -0.61 -6.78
N PRO A 321 23.14 0.30 -5.86
CA PRO A 321 24.26 0.05 -4.97
C PRO A 321 23.89 -1.01 -3.90
N PRO A 322 24.87 -1.69 -3.29
CA PRO A 322 24.62 -2.83 -2.41
C PRO A 322 23.65 -2.57 -1.25
N GLU A 323 23.63 -1.36 -0.70
CA GLU A 323 22.74 -0.94 0.39
C GLU A 323 21.26 -0.81 -0.01
N ARG A 324 20.93 -0.91 -1.31
CA ARG A 324 19.56 -0.92 -1.83
C ARG A 324 19.07 -2.32 -2.21
N LEU A 325 19.93 -3.33 -2.10
CA LEU A 325 19.60 -4.72 -2.43
C LEU A 325 19.11 -5.49 -1.20
N GLY A 326 18.36 -6.57 -1.46
CA GLY A 326 17.83 -7.42 -0.41
C GLY A 326 18.95 -8.09 0.41
N PRO A 327 18.79 -8.23 1.74
CA PRO A 327 19.88 -8.63 2.63
C PRO A 327 20.33 -10.09 2.47
N ILE A 328 19.48 -10.97 1.93
CA ILE A 328 19.75 -12.41 1.81
C ILE A 328 20.23 -12.75 0.40
N TYR A 329 19.51 -12.30 -0.63
CA TYR A 329 19.75 -12.69 -2.02
C TYR A 329 20.38 -11.59 -2.88
N ALA A 330 20.61 -10.41 -2.30
CA ALA A 330 20.99 -9.21 -3.04
C ALA A 330 20.05 -8.98 -4.24
N ASP A 331 18.75 -9.25 -4.07
CA ASP A 331 17.71 -9.06 -5.07
C ASP A 331 17.26 -7.59 -5.12
N ALA A 332 16.76 -7.15 -6.28
CA ALA A 332 16.28 -5.79 -6.45
C ALA A 332 15.05 -5.52 -5.55
N PRO A 333 14.85 -4.27 -5.10
CA PRO A 333 13.63 -3.89 -4.38
C PRO A 333 12.40 -4.08 -5.27
N LYS A 334 11.39 -4.76 -4.74
CA LYS A 334 10.14 -5.07 -5.45
C LYS A 334 8.94 -4.33 -4.88
N GLY A 335 7.94 -4.12 -5.75
CA GLY A 335 6.65 -3.53 -5.42
C GLY A 335 5.59 -4.60 -5.20
N ALA A 336 4.55 -4.25 -4.44
CA ALA A 336 3.35 -5.05 -4.27
C ALA A 336 2.17 -4.14 -3.86
N CYS A 337 1.02 -4.73 -3.52
CA CYS A 337 -0.21 -4.00 -3.24
C CYS A 337 0.00 -2.86 -2.20
N LYS A 338 0.70 -3.15 -1.10
CA LYS A 338 0.90 -2.20 0.00
C LYS A 338 1.84 -1.04 -0.36
N THR A 339 2.70 -1.20 -1.37
CA THR A 339 3.60 -0.15 -1.85
C THR A 339 2.81 1.08 -2.32
N CYS A 340 1.70 0.88 -3.02
CA CYS A 340 0.82 1.94 -3.51
C CYS A 340 -0.35 2.22 -2.56
N HIS A 341 -1.06 1.16 -2.14
CA HIS A 341 -2.32 1.29 -1.39
C HIS A 341 -2.11 1.75 0.05
N LYS A 342 -0.99 1.39 0.69
CA LYS A 342 -0.61 1.80 2.05
C LYS A 342 -1.73 1.64 3.08
N GLY A 343 -2.51 0.57 2.96
CA GLY A 343 -3.61 0.25 3.86
C GLY A 343 -4.96 0.84 3.46
N TYR A 344 -5.07 1.53 2.32
CA TYR A 344 -6.32 2.10 1.81
C TYR A 344 -6.78 1.37 0.54
N ASN A 345 -8.09 1.18 0.41
CA ASN A 345 -8.69 0.47 -0.73
C ASN A 345 -8.31 1.15 -2.07
N LYS A 346 -8.19 2.47 -2.08
CA LYS A 346 -7.63 3.23 -3.20
C LYS A 346 -6.40 4.01 -2.70
N PRO A 347 -5.26 3.98 -3.42
CA PRO A 347 -4.12 4.83 -3.10
C PRO A 347 -4.56 6.30 -2.99
N MET A 348 -4.07 7.02 -1.97
CA MET A 348 -4.43 8.42 -1.73
C MET A 348 -5.94 8.68 -1.78
N GLN A 349 -6.73 7.70 -1.35
CA GLN A 349 -8.19 7.75 -1.30
C GLN A 349 -8.87 8.01 -2.66
N GLY A 350 -8.18 7.70 -3.76
CA GLY A 350 -8.68 7.91 -5.11
C GLY A 350 -8.54 9.36 -5.59
N LEU A 351 -7.58 10.12 -5.05
CA LEU A 351 -7.15 11.38 -5.64
C LEU A 351 -6.72 11.15 -7.10
N ASN A 352 -7.22 11.96 -8.02
CA ASN A 352 -6.78 11.91 -9.41
C ASN A 352 -5.43 12.60 -9.57
N VAL A 353 -4.38 11.79 -9.61
CA VAL A 353 -2.99 12.28 -9.68
C VAL A 353 -2.45 12.41 -11.08
N ILE A 354 -3.19 11.97 -12.09
CA ILE A 354 -2.82 12.17 -13.50
C ILE A 354 -3.53 13.36 -14.15
N ALA A 355 -4.58 13.92 -13.51
CA ALA A 355 -5.31 15.08 -14.00
C ALA A 355 -4.39 16.26 -14.37
N ASP A 356 -3.40 16.53 -13.52
CA ASP A 356 -2.46 17.62 -13.70
C ASP A 356 -1.17 17.18 -14.42
N TRP A 357 -1.01 15.89 -14.73
CA TRP A 357 0.28 15.32 -15.19
C TRP A 357 0.08 14.41 -16.40
N PRO A 358 -0.42 14.94 -17.53
CA PRO A 358 -0.69 14.15 -18.73
C PRO A 358 0.56 13.47 -19.29
N GLU A 359 1.76 14.00 -19.00
CA GLU A 359 3.05 13.42 -19.38
C GLU A 359 3.30 12.04 -18.74
N LEU A 360 2.62 11.74 -17.63
CA LEU A 360 2.69 10.45 -16.95
C LEU A 360 1.51 9.53 -17.28
N ALA A 361 0.46 10.04 -17.94
CA ALA A 361 -0.77 9.30 -18.17
C ALA A 361 -0.68 8.29 -19.34
N THR A 362 0.27 8.48 -20.26
CA THR A 362 0.45 7.64 -21.45
C THR A 362 1.92 7.61 -21.88
N THR A 363 2.29 6.59 -22.65
CA THR A 363 3.56 6.48 -23.37
C THR A 363 3.58 7.27 -24.69
N GLY A 364 2.41 7.71 -25.17
CA GLY A 364 2.25 8.53 -26.38
C GLY A 364 2.32 10.04 -26.14
N GLU A 365 1.76 10.81 -27.07
CA GLU A 365 1.66 12.27 -26.95
C GLU A 365 0.71 12.66 -25.81
N PRO A 366 1.14 13.48 -24.83
CA PRO A 366 0.31 13.87 -23.70
C PRO A 366 -0.91 14.72 -24.13
N ASP A 367 -2.09 14.43 -23.55
CA ASP A 367 -3.31 15.20 -23.80
C ASP A 367 -3.45 16.39 -22.84
N TYR A 368 -3.30 17.61 -23.36
CA TYR A 368 -3.45 18.87 -22.63
C TYR A 368 -4.83 19.53 -22.79
N SER A 369 -5.78 18.88 -23.47
CA SER A 369 -7.07 19.49 -23.83
C SER A 369 -7.93 19.87 -22.62
N ALA A 370 -7.75 19.20 -21.47
CA ALA A 370 -8.44 19.51 -20.23
C ALA A 370 -8.12 20.91 -19.67
N VAL A 371 -6.96 21.49 -20.01
CA VAL A 371 -6.55 22.83 -19.57
C VAL A 371 -7.17 23.94 -20.42
N THR A 372 -7.55 23.61 -21.66
CA THR A 372 -8.08 24.58 -22.65
C THR A 372 -9.59 24.80 -22.56
N GLN A 373 -10.29 24.07 -21.69
CA GLN A 373 -11.73 24.22 -21.41
C GLN A 373 -11.94 25.08 -20.16
#